data_AF-A0A0R3MRW9-F1
#
_entry.id   AF-A0A0R3MRW9-F1
#
_cell.length_a   1.000
_cell.length_b   1.000
_cell.length_c   1.000
_cell.angle_alpha   90.00
_cell.angle_beta   90.00
_cell.angle_gamma   90.00
#
_symmetry.space_group_name_H-M   'P 1'
#
loop_
_entity.id
_entity.type
_entity.pdbx_description
1 polymer ?
#
loop_
_entity_poly.entity_id
_entity_poly.type
_entity_poly.pdbx_seq_one_letter_code
_entity_poly.pdbx_strand_id
1 'polypeptide(L)'
;MTIPGPTAPPPAPPQMPTNAADAATRLNELKSDAGWRDRYLGGGITEQREITALQEIINKGDNPDVDKAMAGLLDDAPVQRSGHMQMIGVAQMLREAGVRDEVIRETLTGKAVTQAEYDAVARLKAERLRDHAWTKEFLAGNGEHKRAMTLMNIVLSSPIKKEVAA
;
A
#
# COMPACT_ATOMS: atom_id res chain seq x y z
N MET A 1 47.01 17.43 -24.88
CA MET A 1 45.77 18.20 -24.64
C MET A 1 44.63 17.20 -24.57
N THR A 2 44.19 16.83 -23.36
CA THR A 2 43.06 15.93 -23.12
C THR A 2 41.80 16.76 -22.93
N ILE A 3 40.77 16.48 -23.73
CA ILE A 3 39.46 17.14 -23.67
C ILE A 3 38.70 16.53 -22.47
N PRO A 4 38.19 17.32 -21.50
CA PRO A 4 37.38 16.79 -20.42
C PRO A 4 36.05 16.25 -20.97
N GLY A 5 35.71 15.01 -20.60
CA GLY A 5 34.46 14.36 -20.99
C GLY A 5 33.23 15.09 -20.43
N PRO A 6 32.05 14.90 -21.06
CA PRO A 6 30.82 15.56 -20.64
C PRO A 6 30.45 15.11 -19.22
N THR A 7 30.47 16.06 -18.29
CA THR A 7 29.91 15.90 -16.94
C THR A 7 28.44 15.55 -17.04
N ALA A 8 28.05 14.44 -16.40
CA ALA A 8 26.65 14.04 -16.25
C ALA A 8 25.83 15.19 -15.62
N PRO A 9 24.59 15.44 -16.09
CA PRO A 9 23.74 16.48 -15.52
C PRO A 9 23.45 16.19 -14.03
N PRO A 10 23.39 17.23 -13.18
CA PRO A 10 23.06 17.05 -11.77
C PRO A 10 21.68 16.38 -11.62
N PRO A 11 21.50 15.49 -10.62
CA PRO A 11 20.21 14.86 -10.36
C PRO A 11 19.15 15.94 -10.13
N ALA A 12 18.03 15.82 -10.83
CA ALA A 12 16.91 16.75 -10.70
C ALA A 12 16.47 16.82 -9.22
N PRO A 13 16.14 18.03 -8.70
CA PRO A 13 15.59 18.14 -7.35
C PRO A 13 14.31 17.28 -7.27
N PRO A 14 14.07 16.60 -6.14
CA PRO A 14 12.89 15.75 -5.98
C PRO A 14 11.64 16.60 -6.22
N GLN A 15 10.94 16.32 -7.30
CA GLN A 15 9.72 17.04 -7.65
C GLN A 15 8.66 16.69 -6.63
N MET A 16 7.94 17.70 -6.15
CA MET A 16 6.83 17.49 -5.24
C MET A 16 5.77 16.63 -5.95
N PRO A 17 5.30 15.54 -5.33
CA PRO A 17 4.26 14.69 -5.89
C PRO A 17 3.01 15.50 -6.27
N THR A 18 2.35 15.11 -7.36
CA THR A 18 1.12 15.78 -7.83
C THR A 18 -0.16 14.99 -7.55
N ASN A 19 -0.03 13.76 -7.05
CA ASN A 19 -1.15 12.88 -6.71
C ASN A 19 -0.93 12.19 -5.36
N ALA A 20 -2.01 11.66 -4.79
CA ALA A 20 -2.01 11.08 -3.44
C ALA A 20 -1.16 9.79 -3.33
N ALA A 21 -1.08 8.97 -4.39
CA ALA A 21 -0.29 7.74 -4.37
C ALA A 21 1.21 8.04 -4.30
N ASP A 22 1.70 8.94 -5.14
CA ASP A 22 3.10 9.37 -5.13
C ASP A 22 3.45 10.12 -3.85
N ALA A 23 2.51 10.91 -3.31
CA ALA A 23 2.68 11.57 -2.02
C ALA A 23 2.80 10.58 -0.86
N ALA A 24 2.00 9.51 -0.85
CA ALA A 24 2.08 8.44 0.15
C ALA A 24 3.42 7.68 0.06
N THR A 25 3.87 7.36 -1.16
CA THR A 25 5.18 6.73 -1.41
C THR A 25 6.31 7.62 -0.88
N ARG A 26 6.31 8.90 -1.26
CA ARG A 26 7.30 9.87 -0.80
C ARG A 26 7.31 10.00 0.72
N LEU A 27 6.13 10.04 1.36
CA LEU A 27 6.03 10.09 2.81
C LEU A 27 6.64 8.84 3.47
N ASN A 28 6.45 7.66 2.90
CA ASN A 28 7.05 6.41 3.41
C ASN A 28 8.57 6.36 3.23
N GLU A 29 9.09 6.88 2.12
CA GLU A 29 10.53 7.04 1.90
C GLU A 29 11.14 7.96 2.96
N LEU A 30 10.53 9.13 3.20
CA LEU A 30 11.00 10.09 4.19
C LEU A 30 10.97 9.52 5.62
N LYS A 31 9.89 8.81 5.98
CA LYS A 31 9.80 8.09 7.27
C LYS A 31 10.88 7.01 7.41
N SER A 32 11.39 6.48 6.30
CA SER A 32 12.45 5.46 6.32
C SER A 32 13.86 6.06 6.37
N ASP A 33 14.03 7.31 5.95
CA ASP A 33 15.30 8.06 6.02
C ASP A 33 15.60 8.51 7.46
N ALA A 34 16.64 7.94 8.06
CA ALA A 34 17.06 8.28 9.42
C ALA A 34 17.52 9.73 9.57
N GLY A 35 18.30 10.25 8.61
CA GLY A 35 18.82 11.61 8.67
C GLY A 35 17.72 12.64 8.49
N TRP A 36 16.73 12.36 7.65
CA TRP A 36 15.53 13.19 7.53
C TRP A 36 14.71 13.15 8.83
N ARG A 37 14.50 11.98 9.43
CA ARG A 37 13.76 11.84 10.70
C ARG A 37 14.42 12.63 11.82
N ASP A 38 15.74 12.57 11.94
CA ASP A 38 16.48 13.30 12.97
C ASP A 38 16.33 14.83 12.81
N ARG A 39 16.36 15.33 11.56
CA ARG A 39 16.11 16.76 11.28
C ARG A 39 14.68 17.18 11.58
N TYR A 40 13.71 16.34 11.21
CA TYR A 40 12.31 16.58 11.52
C TYR A 40 12.06 16.64 13.03
N LEU A 41 12.55 15.64 13.79
CA LEU A 41 12.44 15.59 15.25
C LEU A 41 13.21 16.72 15.94
N GLY A 42 14.27 17.22 15.33
CA GLY A 42 14.99 18.41 15.75
C GLY A 42 14.25 19.73 15.50
N GLY A 43 13.04 19.71 14.94
CA GLY A 43 12.22 20.90 14.66
C GLY A 43 12.53 21.56 13.32
N GLY A 44 13.06 20.80 12.35
CA GLY A 44 13.36 21.28 11.00
C GLY A 44 12.12 21.85 10.28
N ILE A 45 12.13 23.15 9.98
CA ILE A 45 11.01 23.84 9.31
C ILE A 45 10.83 23.33 7.88
N THR A 46 11.91 22.95 7.19
CA THR A 46 11.85 22.42 5.82
C THR A 46 11.16 21.07 5.78
N GLU A 47 11.55 20.16 6.67
CA GLU A 47 10.95 18.84 6.83
C GLU A 47 9.47 18.95 7.25
N GLN A 48 9.15 19.88 8.16
CA GLN A 48 7.77 20.16 8.55
C GLN A 48 6.91 20.60 7.35
N ARG A 49 7.43 21.51 6.51
CA ARG A 49 6.74 21.95 5.30
C ARG A 49 6.56 20.82 4.29
N GLU A 50 7.57 19.95 4.13
CA GLU A 50 7.51 18.80 3.22
C GLU A 50 6.42 17.81 3.67
N ILE A 51 6.36 17.43 4.95
CA ILE A 51 5.28 16.57 5.47
C ILE A 51 3.92 17.20 5.26
N THR A 52 3.76 18.47 5.66
CA THR A 52 2.46 19.15 5.57
C THR A 52 1.97 19.21 4.13
N ALA A 53 2.86 19.51 3.17
CA ALA A 53 2.51 19.52 1.75
C ALA A 53 2.08 18.13 1.24
N LEU A 54 2.82 17.07 1.61
CA LEU A 54 2.49 15.70 1.24
C LEU A 54 1.14 15.25 1.84
N GLN A 55 0.90 15.57 3.11
CA GLN A 55 -0.37 15.29 3.79
C GLN A 55 -1.53 16.01 3.11
N GLU A 56 -1.35 17.28 2.70
CA GLU A 56 -2.38 18.02 1.97
C GLU A 56 -2.72 17.37 0.63
N ILE A 57 -1.74 16.87 -0.12
CA ILE A 57 -1.96 16.16 -1.39
C ILE A 57 -2.74 14.87 -1.13
N ILE A 58 -2.36 14.11 -0.10
CA ILE A 58 -3.06 12.87 0.30
C ILE A 58 -4.51 13.15 0.70
N ASN A 59 -4.72 14.21 1.49
CA ASN A 59 -6.04 14.60 1.97
C ASN A 59 -6.98 15.06 0.85
N LYS A 60 -6.43 15.50 -0.30
CA LYS A 60 -7.16 15.95 -1.48
C LYS A 60 -7.28 14.87 -2.56
N GLY A 61 -6.85 13.63 -2.29
CA GLY A 61 -6.94 12.50 -3.23
C GLY A 61 -8.38 12.09 -3.56
N ASP A 62 -8.54 11.28 -4.60
CA ASP A 62 -9.85 10.81 -5.08
C ASP A 62 -10.57 9.92 -4.05
N ASN A 63 -9.82 9.22 -3.18
CA ASN A 63 -10.38 8.42 -2.10
C ASN A 63 -9.58 8.68 -0.80
N PRO A 64 -9.85 9.80 -0.11
CA PRO A 64 -8.99 10.29 0.97
C PRO A 64 -8.89 9.33 2.15
N ASP A 65 -9.92 8.53 2.43
CA ASP A 65 -9.86 7.52 3.50
C ASP A 65 -8.88 6.38 3.13
N VAL A 66 -8.93 5.87 1.89
CA VAL A 66 -7.97 4.86 1.39
C VAL A 66 -6.57 5.46 1.26
N ASP A 67 -6.44 6.67 0.74
CA ASP A 67 -5.15 7.34 0.54
C ASP A 67 -4.43 7.59 1.87
N LYS A 68 -5.16 8.07 2.89
CA LYS A 68 -4.62 8.19 4.26
C LYS A 68 -4.21 6.84 4.83
N ALA A 69 -5.04 5.80 4.65
CA ALA A 69 -4.72 4.47 5.14
C ALA A 69 -3.46 3.90 4.51
N MET A 70 -3.30 4.05 3.19
CA MET A 70 -2.10 3.63 2.43
C MET A 70 -0.83 4.35 2.91
N ALA A 71 -0.95 5.62 3.30
CA ALA A 71 0.11 6.45 3.85
C ALA A 71 0.35 6.26 5.37
N GLY A 72 -0.48 5.45 6.04
CA GLY A 72 -0.46 5.28 7.49
C GLY A 72 -0.76 6.56 8.25
N LEU A 73 -1.61 7.44 7.69
CA LEU A 73 -2.04 8.69 8.32
C LEU A 73 -3.30 8.46 9.14
N LEU A 74 -3.31 8.96 10.37
CA LEU A 74 -4.47 8.97 11.24
C LEU A 74 -5.49 10.02 10.78
N ASP A 75 -6.74 9.85 11.20
CA ASP A 75 -7.76 10.88 11.07
C ASP A 75 -7.41 12.08 11.96
N ASP A 76 -7.75 13.28 11.48
CA ASP A 76 -7.70 14.52 12.26
C ASP A 76 -8.89 14.58 13.23
N ALA A 77 -8.89 13.64 14.18
CA ALA A 77 -9.93 13.47 15.17
C ALA A 77 -9.33 12.95 16.49
N PRO A 78 -9.87 13.38 17.65
CA PRO A 78 -9.41 12.90 18.95
C PRO A 78 -9.58 11.37 19.12
N VAL A 79 -10.57 10.79 18.43
CA VAL A 79 -10.86 9.36 18.44
C VAL A 79 -10.85 8.86 17.01
N GLN A 80 -10.04 7.83 16.76
CA GLN A 80 -9.90 7.23 15.44
C GLN A 80 -11.09 6.34 15.11
N ARG A 81 -11.60 6.44 13.88
CA ARG A 81 -12.63 5.51 13.38
C ARG A 81 -12.04 4.11 13.34
N SER A 82 -12.71 3.13 13.94
CA SER A 82 -12.22 1.74 13.99
C SER A 82 -11.98 1.17 12.59
N GLY A 83 -12.86 1.48 11.63
CA GLY A 83 -12.68 1.10 10.23
C GLY A 83 -11.40 1.67 9.61
N HIS A 84 -11.06 2.93 9.88
CA HIS A 84 -9.84 3.56 9.39
C HIS A 84 -8.57 2.91 9.95
N MET A 85 -8.57 2.63 11.27
CA MET A 85 -7.47 1.90 11.92
C MET A 85 -7.30 0.49 11.34
N GLN A 86 -8.40 -0.20 11.05
CA GLN A 86 -8.37 -1.49 10.38
C GLN A 86 -7.76 -1.38 8.97
N MET A 87 -8.12 -0.35 8.21
CA MET A 87 -7.56 -0.12 6.87
C MET A 87 -6.05 0.10 6.90
N ILE A 88 -5.55 0.91 7.85
CA ILE A 88 -4.09 1.10 8.06
C ILE A 88 -3.42 -0.24 8.38
N GLY A 89 -3.97 -0.98 9.34
CA GLY A 89 -3.42 -2.28 9.75
C GLY A 89 -3.41 -3.30 8.62
N VAL A 90 -4.49 -3.36 7.84
CA VAL A 90 -4.60 -4.23 6.65
C VAL A 90 -3.59 -3.80 5.58
N ALA A 91 -3.45 -2.49 5.30
CA ALA A 91 -2.46 -2.00 4.34
C ALA A 91 -1.05 -2.43 4.72
N GLN A 92 -0.68 -2.26 5.98
CA GLN A 92 0.63 -2.66 6.49
C GLN A 92 0.83 -4.17 6.42
N MET A 93 -0.13 -4.96 6.90
CA MET A 93 -0.08 -6.43 6.85
C MET A 93 0.08 -6.94 5.42
N LEU A 94 -0.64 -6.36 4.45
CA LEU A 94 -0.55 -6.76 3.05
C LEU A 94 0.79 -6.38 2.44
N ARG A 95 1.35 -5.21 2.79
CA ARG A 95 2.68 -4.79 2.35
C ARG A 95 3.78 -5.71 2.91
N GLU A 96 3.68 -6.08 4.19
CA GLU A 96 4.58 -7.06 4.83
C GLU A 96 4.47 -8.46 4.20
N ALA A 97 3.28 -8.83 3.74
CA ALA A 97 3.06 -10.04 2.94
C ALA A 97 3.56 -9.92 1.49
N GLY A 98 4.14 -8.78 1.09
CA GLY A 98 4.69 -8.54 -0.24
C GLY A 98 3.65 -8.22 -1.31
N VAL A 99 2.41 -7.88 -0.93
CA VAL A 99 1.38 -7.43 -1.88
C VAL A 99 1.75 -6.03 -2.39
N ARG A 100 1.55 -5.78 -3.68
CA ARG A 100 1.86 -4.47 -4.28
C ARG A 100 0.81 -3.44 -3.88
N ASP A 101 1.23 -2.19 -3.68
CA ASP A 101 0.39 -1.10 -3.20
C ASP A 101 -0.85 -0.85 -4.09
N GLU A 102 -0.81 -1.14 -5.39
CA GLU A 102 -2.00 -1.02 -6.26
C GLU A 102 -3.09 -2.03 -5.86
N VAL A 103 -2.70 -3.27 -5.54
CA VAL A 103 -3.64 -4.33 -5.14
C VAL A 103 -4.18 -4.06 -3.73
N ILE A 104 -3.34 -3.53 -2.85
CA ILE A 104 -3.76 -3.11 -1.50
C ILE A 104 -4.83 -2.02 -1.62
N ARG A 105 -4.59 -0.99 -2.45
CA ARG A 105 -5.55 0.07 -2.73
C ARG A 105 -6.87 -0.46 -3.26
N GLU A 106 -6.84 -1.37 -4.24
CA GLU A 106 -8.06 -1.99 -4.77
C GLU A 106 -8.83 -2.77 -3.69
N THR A 107 -8.10 -3.49 -2.83
CA THR A 107 -8.67 -4.24 -1.70
C THR A 107 -9.35 -3.30 -0.71
N LEU A 108 -8.69 -2.21 -0.32
CA LEU A 108 -9.24 -1.22 0.62
C LEU A 108 -10.40 -0.41 0.03
N THR A 109 -10.41 -0.21 -1.28
CA THR A 109 -11.53 0.42 -1.99
C THR A 109 -12.75 -0.50 -2.07
N GLY A 110 -12.61 -1.79 -1.70
CA GLY A 110 -13.69 -2.77 -1.77
C GLY A 110 -14.07 -3.11 -3.21
N LYS A 111 -13.09 -3.13 -4.12
CA LYS A 111 -13.33 -3.46 -5.53
C LYS A 111 -14.04 -4.82 -5.62
N ALA A 112 -15.25 -4.79 -6.16
CA ALA A 112 -16.03 -6.01 -6.31
C ALA A 112 -15.39 -6.95 -7.33
N VAL A 113 -15.38 -8.24 -7.01
CA VAL A 113 -14.84 -9.31 -7.86
C VAL A 113 -15.96 -9.91 -8.70
N THR A 114 -15.62 -10.44 -9.88
CA THR A 114 -16.59 -11.19 -10.68
C THR A 114 -16.84 -12.58 -10.07
N GLN A 115 -17.99 -13.19 -10.37
CA GLN A 115 -18.28 -14.56 -9.94
C GLN A 115 -17.23 -15.55 -10.50
N ALA A 116 -16.78 -15.36 -11.74
CA ALA A 116 -15.77 -16.21 -12.36
C ALA A 116 -14.40 -16.13 -11.65
N GLU A 117 -13.97 -14.94 -11.23
CA GLU A 117 -12.75 -14.76 -10.43
C GLU A 117 -12.88 -15.40 -9.06
N TYR A 118 -14.04 -15.22 -8.40
CA TYR A 118 -14.33 -15.85 -7.12
C TYR A 118 -14.23 -17.38 -7.21
N ASP A 119 -14.91 -17.98 -8.19
CA ASP A 119 -14.96 -19.43 -8.37
C ASP A 119 -13.58 -20.00 -8.74
N ALA A 120 -12.82 -19.30 -9.58
CA ALA A 120 -11.46 -19.68 -9.94
C ALA A 120 -10.53 -19.69 -8.72
N VAL A 121 -10.61 -18.66 -7.87
CA VAL A 121 -9.80 -18.58 -6.66
C VAL A 121 -10.26 -19.58 -5.60
N ALA A 122 -11.57 -19.86 -5.50
CA ALA A 122 -12.09 -20.89 -4.60
C ALA A 122 -11.55 -22.28 -4.96
N ARG A 123 -11.52 -22.61 -6.26
CA ARG A 123 -10.92 -23.85 -6.77
C ARG A 123 -9.42 -23.89 -6.50
N LEU A 124 -8.70 -22.82 -6.82
CA LEU A 124 -7.26 -22.72 -6.56
C LEU A 124 -6.94 -22.95 -5.07
N LYS A 125 -7.68 -22.31 -4.16
CA LYS A 125 -7.49 -22.49 -2.71
C LYS A 125 -7.73 -23.95 -2.29
N ALA A 126 -8.77 -24.58 -2.82
CA ALA A 126 -9.06 -25.99 -2.55
C ALA A 126 -7.96 -26.93 -3.09
N GLU A 127 -7.41 -26.65 -4.27
CA GLU A 127 -6.29 -27.40 -4.86
C GLU A 127 -5.03 -27.26 -4.01
N ARG A 128 -4.67 -26.04 -3.59
CA ARG A 128 -3.50 -25.79 -2.73
C ARG A 128 -3.60 -26.45 -1.36
N LEU A 129 -4.79 -26.46 -0.75
CA LEU A 129 -5.02 -27.13 0.53
C LEU A 129 -5.00 -28.67 0.44
N ARG A 130 -5.20 -29.24 -0.76
CA ARG A 130 -5.05 -30.68 -1.01
C ARG A 130 -3.61 -31.08 -1.32
N ASP A 131 -2.79 -30.13 -1.73
CA ASP A 131 -1.35 -30.35 -1.94
C ASP A 131 -0.63 -30.39 -0.59
N HIS A 132 -0.19 -31.58 -0.21
CA HIS A 132 0.53 -31.83 1.04
C HIS A 132 1.86 -31.10 1.11
N ALA A 133 2.58 -30.96 -0.01
CA ALA A 133 3.86 -30.25 -0.04
C ALA A 133 3.62 -28.75 0.19
N TRP A 134 2.64 -28.19 -0.53
CA TRP A 134 2.24 -26.79 -0.38
C TRP A 134 1.76 -26.49 1.05
N THR A 135 0.91 -27.34 1.62
CA THR A 135 0.36 -27.15 2.97
C THR A 135 1.45 -27.23 4.03
N LYS A 136 2.42 -28.15 3.87
CA LYS A 136 3.56 -28.25 4.78
C LYS A 136 4.41 -26.97 4.76
N GLU A 137 4.73 -26.46 3.58
CA GLU A 137 5.51 -25.21 3.43
C GLU A 137 4.75 -24.00 3.98
N PHE A 138 3.44 -23.92 3.72
CA PHE A 138 2.57 -22.90 4.28
C PHE A 138 2.58 -22.91 5.82
N LEU A 139 2.40 -24.08 6.45
CA LEU A 139 2.42 -24.23 7.91
C LEU A 139 3.81 -24.02 8.51
N ALA A 140 4.88 -24.35 7.79
CA ALA A 140 6.26 -24.03 8.15
C ALA A 140 6.55 -22.52 8.07
N GLY A 141 5.62 -21.74 7.51
CA GLY A 141 5.67 -20.29 7.51
C GLY A 141 6.29 -19.67 6.27
N ASN A 142 6.40 -20.43 5.17
CA ASN A 142 6.91 -19.95 3.89
C ASN A 142 6.17 -18.68 3.43
N GLY A 143 6.92 -17.61 3.20
CA GLY A 143 6.37 -16.28 2.91
C GLY A 143 5.57 -16.22 1.61
N GLU A 144 5.99 -16.94 0.57
CA GLU A 144 5.28 -16.99 -0.72
C GLU A 144 3.92 -17.70 -0.56
N HIS A 145 3.89 -18.81 0.19
CA HIS A 145 2.67 -19.56 0.45
C HIS A 145 1.69 -18.76 1.33
N LYS A 146 2.20 -18.03 2.32
CA LYS A 146 1.41 -17.10 3.14
C LYS A 146 0.82 -15.98 2.28
N ARG A 147 1.63 -15.35 1.44
CA ARG A 147 1.18 -14.31 0.50
C ARG A 147 0.08 -14.84 -0.43
N ALA A 148 0.28 -16.02 -1.01
CA ALA A 148 -0.71 -16.65 -1.88
C ALA A 148 -2.03 -16.91 -1.14
N MET A 149 -1.97 -17.47 0.08
CA MET A 149 -3.17 -17.67 0.91
C MET A 149 -3.89 -16.36 1.24
N THR A 150 -3.14 -15.32 1.60
CA THR A 150 -3.69 -14.00 1.90
C THR A 150 -4.40 -13.42 0.68
N LEU A 151 -3.80 -13.45 -0.50
CA LEU A 151 -4.42 -12.99 -1.75
C LEU A 151 -5.70 -13.79 -2.08
N MET A 152 -5.68 -15.12 -1.92
CA MET A 152 -6.86 -15.94 -2.15
C MET A 152 -7.98 -15.56 -1.17
N ASN A 153 -7.66 -15.32 0.11
CA ASN A 153 -8.65 -14.91 1.10
C ASN A 153 -9.26 -13.54 0.79
N ILE A 154 -8.46 -12.57 0.34
CA ILE A 154 -8.95 -11.24 -0.04
C ILE A 154 -10.02 -11.35 -1.13
N VAL A 155 -9.75 -12.11 -2.20
CA VAL A 155 -10.71 -12.30 -3.29
C VAL A 155 -11.98 -12.99 -2.78
N LEU A 156 -11.83 -14.03 -1.95
CA LEU A 156 -12.97 -14.79 -1.42
C LEU A 156 -13.78 -14.05 -0.34
N SER A 157 -13.25 -13.00 0.26
CA SER A 157 -13.97 -12.10 1.16
C SER A 157 -14.50 -10.84 0.47
N SER A 158 -14.12 -10.60 -0.79
CA SER A 158 -14.54 -9.41 -1.53
C SER A 158 -16.00 -9.53 -1.98
N PRO A 159 -16.74 -8.40 -2.06
CA PRO A 159 -18.11 -8.42 -2.56
C PRO A 159 -18.13 -8.87 -4.02
N ILE A 160 -19.09 -9.72 -4.38
CA ILE A 160 -19.27 -10.15 -5.78
C ILE A 160 -20.09 -9.09 -6.51
N LYS A 161 -19.63 -8.69 -7.70
CA LYS A 161 -20.40 -7.83 -8.60
C LYS A 161 -21.75 -8.48 -8.86
N LYS A 162 -22.83 -7.90 -8.32
CA LYS A 162 -24.19 -8.28 -8.72
C LYS A 162 -24.37 -7.82 -10.17
N GLU A 163 -24.64 -8.75 -11.08
CA GLU A 163 -25.21 -8.37 -12.37
C GLU A 163 -26.51 -7.61 -12.08
N VAL A 164 -26.57 -6.36 -12.54
CA VAL A 164 -27.82 -5.63 -12.58
C VAL A 164 -28.70 -6.39 -13.56
N ALA A 165 -29.65 -7.16 -13.04
CA ALA A 165 -30.71 -7.74 -13.85
C ALA A 165 -31.40 -6.57 -14.59
N ALA A 166 -31.28 -6.58 -15.92
CA ALA A 166 -31.98 -5.67 -16.82
C ALA A 166 -33.49 -5.92 -16.79
#